data_AF-A0A7C2Z269-F1
#
_entry.id   AF-A0A7C2Z269-F1
#
_cell.length_a   1.000
_cell.length_b   1.000
_cell.length_c   1.000
_cell.angle_alpha   90.00
_cell.angle_beta   90.00
_cell.angle_gamma   90.00
#
_symmetry.space_group_name_H-M   'P 1'
#
loop_
_entity.id
_entity.type
_entity.pdbx_description
1 polymer ?
#
loop_
_entity_poly.entity_id
_entity_poly.type
_entity_poly.pdbx_seq_one_letter_code
_entity_poly.pdbx_strand_id
1 'polypeptide(L)'
;MAITSVSLAHPMDGKMHKEWCEQNWEKCKVYMLEKIKLKEKYLPKERECVEKAKSYRDMKLCMMDVKEQKRREDYEIRKKMLMEAAPRP
;
A
#
# COMPACT_ATOMS: atom_id res chain seq x y z
N MET A 1 -7.98 -32.70 -2.46
CA MET A 1 -7.99 -31.23 -2.24
C MET A 1 -6.69 -30.88 -1.54
N ALA A 2 -5.72 -30.32 -2.26
CA ALA A 2 -4.44 -29.93 -1.66
C ALA A 2 -4.56 -28.49 -1.18
N ILE A 3 -4.60 -28.30 0.15
CA ILE A 3 -4.53 -26.99 0.78
C ILE A 3 -3.06 -26.57 0.72
N THR A 4 -2.69 -25.82 -0.32
CA THR A 4 -1.39 -25.14 -0.35
C THR A 4 -1.45 -23.98 0.64
N SER A 5 -0.91 -24.21 1.83
CA SER A 5 -0.67 -23.17 2.84
C SER A 5 0.32 -22.16 2.26
N VAL A 6 -0.20 -21.06 1.71
CA VAL A 6 0.64 -19.94 1.28
C VAL A 6 1.17 -19.25 2.53
N SER A 7 2.45 -19.48 2.81
CA SER A 7 3.22 -18.86 3.90
C SER A 7 3.00 -17.35 3.95
N LEU A 8 2.45 -16.87 5.06
CA LEU A 8 2.17 -15.46 5.41
C LEU A 8 3.44 -14.58 5.60
N ALA A 9 4.61 -15.00 5.11
CA ALA A 9 5.88 -14.44 5.59
C ALA A 9 6.43 -13.25 4.79
N HIS A 10 6.02 -12.98 3.54
CA HIS A 10 6.50 -11.81 2.79
C HIS A 10 5.34 -11.12 2.05
N PRO A 11 5.10 -9.82 2.26
CA PRO A 11 3.92 -9.16 1.73
C PRO A 11 4.14 -8.85 0.25
N MET A 12 3.87 -9.85 -0.60
CA MET A 12 3.72 -9.73 -2.05
C MET A 12 4.92 -9.05 -2.73
N ASP A 13 5.97 -9.82 -3.00
CA ASP A 13 6.92 -9.46 -4.06
C ASP A 13 6.16 -9.08 -5.34
N GLY A 14 6.72 -8.17 -6.15
CA GLY A 14 6.03 -7.66 -7.35
C GLY A 14 5.53 -8.75 -8.31
N LYS A 15 6.19 -9.92 -8.28
CA LYS A 15 5.77 -11.13 -9.02
C LYS A 15 4.51 -11.78 -8.44
N MET A 16 4.43 -11.97 -7.12
CA MET A 16 3.24 -12.51 -6.45
C MET A 16 2.02 -11.60 -6.60
N HIS A 17 2.23 -10.28 -6.57
CA HIS A 17 1.15 -9.32 -6.79
C HIS A 17 0.52 -9.46 -8.18
N LYS A 18 1.35 -9.60 -9.22
CA LYS A 18 0.88 -9.76 -10.60
C LYS A 18 0.02 -11.03 -10.75
N GLU A 19 0.55 -12.17 -10.32
CA GLU A 19 -0.15 -13.47 -10.42
C GLU A 19 -1.48 -13.46 -9.65
N TRP A 20 -1.50 -12.87 -8.45
CA TRP A 20 -2.74 -12.73 -7.68
C TRP A 20 -3.76 -11.84 -8.39
N CYS A 21 -3.33 -10.72 -8.98
CA CYS A 21 -4.21 -9.81 -9.71
C CYS A 21 -4.80 -10.45 -10.96
N GLU A 22 -4.04 -11.28 -11.68
CA GLU A 22 -4.54 -12.06 -12.81
C GLU A 22 -5.65 -13.03 -12.37
N GLN A 23 -5.50 -13.66 -11.20
CA GLN A 23 -6.51 -14.57 -10.63
C GLN A 23 -7.70 -13.87 -9.95
N ASN A 24 -7.53 -12.63 -9.48
CA ASN A 24 -8.48 -11.90 -8.65
C ASN A 24 -8.77 -10.50 -9.20
N TRP A 25 -9.00 -10.38 -10.51
CA TRP A 25 -9.03 -9.09 -11.21
C TRP A 25 -9.98 -8.05 -10.60
N GLU A 26 -11.20 -8.43 -10.24
CA GLU A 26 -12.17 -7.51 -9.62
C GLU A 26 -11.67 -6.95 -8.28
N LYS A 27 -11.10 -7.79 -7.43
CA LYS A 27 -10.50 -7.35 -6.15
C LYS A 27 -9.23 -6.53 -6.38
N CYS A 28 -8.43 -6.89 -7.40
CA CYS A 28 -7.26 -6.12 -7.80
C CYS A 28 -7.62 -4.71 -8.25
N LYS A 29 -8.72 -4.52 -9.01
CA LYS A 29 -9.21 -3.18 -9.37
C LYS A 29 -9.49 -2.34 -8.13
N VAL A 30 -10.22 -2.89 -7.15
CA VAL A 30 -10.52 -2.19 -5.90
C VAL A 30 -9.22 -1.80 -5.18
N TYR A 31 -8.26 -2.73 -5.06
CA TYR A 31 -6.97 -2.43 -4.46
C TYR A 31 -6.19 -1.32 -5.18
N MET A 32 -6.09 -1.40 -6.51
CA MET A 32 -5.38 -0.40 -7.30
C MET A 32 -6.02 0.98 -7.15
N LEU A 33 -7.36 1.04 -7.08
CA LEU A 33 -8.09 2.28 -6.80
C LEU A 33 -7.78 2.81 -5.39
N GLU A 34 -7.76 1.96 -4.36
CA GLU A 34 -7.36 2.36 -3.00
C GLU A 34 -5.92 2.88 -2.94
N LYS A 35 -5.00 2.29 -3.71
CA LYS A 35 -3.62 2.76 -3.84
C LYS A 35 -3.51 4.12 -4.51
N ILE A 36 -4.34 4.38 -5.53
CA ILE A 36 -4.44 5.69 -6.18
C ILE A 36 -4.98 6.73 -5.20
N LYS A 37 -6.09 6.44 -4.51
CA LYS A 37 -6.66 7.32 -3.48
C LYS A 37 -5.65 7.63 -2.37
N LEU A 38 -4.87 6.64 -1.94
CA LEU A 38 -3.81 6.85 -0.95
C LEU A 38 -2.75 7.83 -1.49
N LYS A 39 -2.33 7.68 -2.75
CA LYS A 39 -1.38 8.63 -3.35
C LYS A 39 -1.97 10.04 -3.41
N GLU A 40 -3.20 10.18 -3.87
CA GLU A 40 -3.92 11.46 -3.95
C GLU A 40 -4.08 12.13 -2.59
N LYS A 41 -4.39 11.36 -1.54
CA LYS A 41 -4.49 11.85 -0.15
C LYS A 41 -3.18 12.46 0.36
N TYR A 42 -2.04 11.88 -0.01
CA TYR A 42 -0.73 12.29 0.52
C TYR A 42 -0.01 13.33 -0.35
N LEU A 43 -0.36 13.46 -1.64
CA LEU A 43 0.22 14.48 -2.53
C LEU A 43 0.12 15.92 -1.97
N PRO A 44 -1.02 16.39 -1.42
CA PRO A 44 -1.09 17.71 -0.81
C PRO A 44 -0.16 17.89 0.39
N LYS A 45 0.04 16.85 1.21
CA LYS A 45 0.95 16.89 2.36
C LYS A 45 2.41 16.96 1.90
N GLU A 46 2.76 16.17 0.89
CA GLU A 46 4.09 16.22 0.25
C GLU A 46 4.36 17.63 -0.31
N ARG A 47 3.36 18.25 -0.97
CA ARG A 47 3.44 19.65 -1.43
C ARG A 47 3.62 20.63 -0.29
N GLU A 48 2.85 20.50 0.79
CA GLU A 48 2.95 21.37 1.96
C GLU A 48 4.34 21.31 2.60
N CYS A 49 4.96 20.12 2.67
CA CYS A 49 6.33 19.97 3.14
C CYS A 49 7.33 20.78 2.30
N VAL A 50 7.12 20.90 0.99
CA VAL A 50 7.97 21.71 0.11
C VAL A 50 7.69 23.21 0.30
N GLU A 51 6.43 23.60 0.33
CA GLU A 51 6.01 25.01 0.38
C GLU A 51 6.34 25.67 1.72
N LYS A 52 6.29 24.94 2.84
CA LYS A 52 6.48 25.49 4.19
C LYS A 52 7.88 25.29 4.77
N ALA A 53 8.71 24.45 4.17
CA ALA A 53 10.03 24.17 4.71
C ALA A 53 10.95 25.40 4.64
N LYS A 54 11.62 25.71 5.75
CA LYS A 54 12.61 26.81 5.83
C LYS A 54 14.01 26.36 5.42
N SER A 55 14.23 25.05 5.35
CA SER A 55 15.50 24.45 4.96
C SER A 55 15.28 23.09 4.29
N TYR A 56 16.29 22.61 3.57
CA TYR A 56 16.29 21.26 3.02
C TYR A 56 16.12 20.18 4.10
N ARG A 57 16.69 20.41 5.29
CA ARG A 57 16.57 19.48 6.42
C ARG A 57 15.12 19.38 6.91
N ASP A 58 14.45 20.53 7.05
CA ASP A 58 13.04 20.56 7.49
C ASP A 58 12.12 19.89 6.46
N MET A 59 12.34 20.17 5.18
CA MET A 59 11.62 19.49 4.08
C MET A 59 11.81 17.97 4.16
N LYS A 60 13.06 17.52 4.34
CA LYS A 60 13.40 16.08 4.40
C LYS A 60 12.72 15.39 5.59
N LEU A 61 12.71 16.02 6.77
CA LEU A 61 12.03 15.49 7.95
C LEU A 61 10.52 15.39 7.72
N CYS A 62 9.88 16.45 7.22
CA CYS A 62 8.45 16.45 6.89
C CYS A 62 8.09 15.36 5.87
N MET A 63 8.87 15.22 4.80
CA MET A 63 8.68 14.17 3.79
C MET A 63 8.86 12.76 4.35
N MET A 64 9.78 12.56 5.31
CA MET A 64 9.96 11.27 5.97
C MET A 64 8.73 10.89 6.81
N ASP A 65 8.16 11.84 7.56
CA ASP A 65 6.96 11.61 8.35
C ASP A 65 5.76 11.29 7.47
N VAL A 66 5.57 12.05 6.38
CA VAL A 66 4.55 11.80 5.37
C VAL A 66 4.71 10.41 4.75
N LYS A 67 5.94 10.03 4.39
CA LYS A 67 6.26 8.71 3.82
C LYS A 67 5.95 7.57 4.80
N GLU A 68 6.23 7.77 6.08
CA GLU A 68 5.94 6.77 7.11
C GLU A 68 4.44 6.60 7.34
N GLN A 69 3.68 7.69 7.43
CA GLN A 69 2.21 7.63 7.51
C GLN A 69 1.61 6.89 6.32
N LYS A 70 2.05 7.24 5.10
CA LYS A 70 1.63 6.58 3.86
C LYS A 70 1.98 5.09 3.86
N ARG A 71 3.17 4.70 4.37
CA ARG A 71 3.59 3.30 4.46
C ARG A 71 2.68 2.49 5.39
N ARG A 72 2.28 3.06 6.52
CA ARG A 72 1.39 2.39 7.48
C ARG A 72 0.00 2.15 6.90
N GLU A 73 -0.58 3.17 6.27
CA GLU A 73 -1.88 3.00 5.61
C GLU A 73 -1.80 2.02 4.44
N ASP A 74 -0.72 2.06 3.64
CA ASP A 74 -0.50 1.09 2.58
C ASP A 74 -0.39 -0.35 3.10
N TYR A 75 0.25 -0.53 4.26
CA TYR A 75 0.31 -1.82 4.91
C TYR A 75 -1.09 -2.32 5.31
N GLU A 76 -1.94 -1.48 5.88
CA GLU A 76 -3.31 -1.86 6.23
C GLU A 76 -4.17 -2.20 5.00
N ILE A 77 -4.01 -1.46 3.90
CA ILE A 77 -4.68 -1.79 2.63
C ILE A 77 -4.24 -3.17 2.14
N ARG A 78 -2.93 -3.46 2.10
CA ARG A 78 -2.41 -4.78 1.71
C ARG A 78 -2.90 -5.89 2.63
N LYS A 79 -2.89 -5.64 3.95
CA LYS A 79 -3.34 -6.60 4.96
C LYS A 79 -4.81 -6.97 4.75
N LYS A 80 -5.67 -5.98 4.48
CA LYS A 80 -7.09 -6.21 4.17
C LYS A 80 -7.26 -7.12 2.95
N MET A 81 -6.47 -6.91 1.90
CA MET A 81 -6.51 -7.81 0.73
C MET A 81 -6.13 -9.25 1.06
N LEU A 82 -5.08 -9.44 1.86
CA LEU A 82 -4.60 -10.78 2.22
C LEU A 82 -5.63 -11.51 3.08
N MET A 83 -6.32 -10.79 3.98
CA MET A 83 -7.42 -11.37 4.77
C MET A 83 -8.64 -11.73 3.91
N GLU A 84 -8.97 -10.93 2.89
CA GLU A 84 -10.07 -11.23 1.95
C GLU A 84 -9.73 -12.31 0.92
N ALA A 85 -8.46 -12.72 0.83
CA ALA A 85 -7.99 -13.83 0.00
C ALA A 85 -7.97 -15.17 0.75
N ALA A 86 -8.09 -15.17 2.08
CA ALA A 86 -8.23 -16.40 2.85
C ALA A 86 -9.59 -17.05 2.54
N PRO A 87 -9.65 -18.34 2.18
CA PRO A 87 -10.92 -19.02 2.00
C PRO A 87 -11.67 -18.98 3.34
N ARG A 88 -12.90 -18.45 3.32
CA ARG A 88 -13.79 -18.56 4.48
C ARG A 88 -14.13 -20.05 4.69
N PRO A 89 -14.10 -20.56 5.93
CA PRO A 89 -14.46 -21.94 6.24
C PRO A 89 -15.92 -22.24 5.89
#